data_AF-A0A954UQJ6-F1
#
_entry.id   AF-A0A954UQJ6-F1
#
_cell.length_a   1.000
_cell.length_b   1.000
_cell.length_c   1.000
_cell.angle_alpha   90.00
_cell.angle_beta   90.00
_cell.angle_gamma   90.00
#
_symmetry.space_group_name_H-M   'P 1'
#
loop_
_entity.id
_entity.type
_entity.pdbx_description
1 polymer ?
#
loop_
_entity_poly.entity_id
_entity_poly.type
_entity_poly.pdbx_seq_one_letter_code
_entity_poly.pdbx_strand_id
1 'polypeptide(L)'
;MNAYIDDENTSCDPTGALHVEAIVSRSAMELVYQIKFLKDNVVFDTQAVDLMGQNPNSGSTMNFEADTLVSCGSDYSLKVEVYYYSLTGNSTPSSAYTQSCPCE
;
A
#
# COMPACT_ATOMS: atom_id res chain seq x y z
N MET A 1 0.23 -5.56 14.48
CA MET A 1 0.18 -4.80 13.21
C MET A 1 -0.88 -3.72 13.36
N ASN A 2 -0.63 -2.50 12.85
CA ASN A 2 -1.61 -1.39 12.86
C ASN A 2 -2.34 -1.26 11.52
N ALA A 3 -1.69 -1.67 10.43
CA ALA A 3 -2.30 -1.95 9.14
C ALA A 3 -1.74 -3.23 8.55
N TYR A 4 -2.53 -3.93 7.76
CA TYR A 4 -2.11 -5.06 6.93
C TYR A 4 -2.67 -4.89 5.52
N ILE A 5 -2.04 -5.53 4.54
CA ILE A 5 -2.52 -5.53 3.15
C ILE A 5 -3.53 -6.66 3.02
N ASP A 6 -4.69 -6.36 2.45
CA ASP A 6 -5.68 -7.35 2.06
C ASP A 6 -5.29 -7.93 0.70
N ASP A 7 -4.75 -9.14 0.72
CA ASP A 7 -4.27 -9.85 -0.46
C ASP A 7 -5.41 -10.39 -1.33
N GLU A 8 -6.62 -10.59 -0.78
CA GLU A 8 -7.79 -11.02 -1.56
C GLU A 8 -8.33 -9.88 -2.44
N ASN A 9 -8.15 -8.63 -2.01
CA ASN A 9 -8.61 -7.43 -2.74
C ASN A 9 -7.48 -6.67 -3.46
N THR A 10 -6.22 -7.07 -3.28
CA THR A 10 -5.08 -6.51 -4.02
C THR A 10 -4.92 -7.19 -5.38
N SER A 11 -4.85 -6.42 -6.46
CA SER A 11 -4.81 -6.96 -7.82
C SER A 11 -4.03 -6.09 -8.80
N CYS A 12 -3.46 -6.72 -9.83
CA CYS A 12 -2.85 -6.02 -10.96
C CYS A 12 -3.81 -6.02 -12.15
N ASP A 13 -4.01 -4.86 -12.74
CA ASP A 13 -4.70 -4.70 -14.00
C ASP A 13 -3.76 -5.09 -15.16
N PRO A 14 -4.26 -5.73 -16.24
CA PRO A 14 -3.47 -6.03 -17.44
C PRO A 14 -2.82 -4.80 -18.11
N THR A 15 -3.32 -3.59 -17.84
CA THR A 15 -2.71 -2.33 -18.27
C THR A 15 -1.48 -1.91 -17.46
N GLY A 16 -1.15 -2.64 -16.39
CA GLY A 16 0.00 -2.38 -15.53
C GLY A 16 -0.30 -1.49 -14.31
N ALA A 17 -1.58 -1.23 -14.01
CA ALA A 17 -2.00 -0.61 -12.77
C ALA A 17 -2.03 -1.64 -11.62
N LEU A 18 -1.65 -1.24 -10.41
CA LEU A 18 -1.80 -2.05 -9.20
C LEU A 18 -2.79 -1.37 -8.26
N HIS A 19 -3.86 -2.09 -7.94
CA HIS A 19 -4.77 -1.73 -6.86
C HIS A 19 -4.37 -2.47 -5.59
N VAL A 20 -4.14 -1.73 -4.50
CA VAL A 20 -3.83 -2.29 -3.18
C VAL A 20 -4.87 -1.84 -2.19
N GLU A 21 -5.47 -2.82 -1.51
CA GLU A 21 -6.30 -2.58 -0.34
C GLU A 21 -5.48 -2.84 0.93
N ALA A 22 -5.51 -1.89 1.88
CA ALA A 22 -4.88 -2.05 3.18
C ALA A 22 -5.88 -1.77 4.31
N ILE A 23 -5.98 -2.68 5.27
CA ILE A 23 -6.92 -2.61 6.39
C ILE A 23 -6.20 -2.16 7.66
N VAL A 24 -6.76 -1.17 8.33
CA VAL A 24 -6.28 -0.61 9.59
C VAL A 24 -6.96 -1.32 10.76
N SER A 25 -6.18 -1.97 11.61
CA SER A 25 -6.67 -2.85 12.68
C SER A 25 -6.75 -2.18 14.06
N ARG A 26 -6.39 -0.90 14.19
CA ARG A 26 -6.34 -0.18 15.49
C ARG A 26 -6.88 1.23 15.37
N SER A 27 -7.40 1.78 16.47
CA SER A 27 -7.78 3.19 16.62
C SER A 27 -6.59 4.10 16.29
N ALA A 28 -6.49 4.51 15.03
CA ALA A 28 -5.34 5.19 14.45
C ALA A 28 -5.56 6.71 14.42
N MET A 29 -6.15 7.28 15.47
CA MET A 29 -6.65 8.67 15.48
C MET A 29 -5.58 9.75 15.25
N GLU A 30 -4.30 9.40 15.17
CA GLU A 30 -3.19 10.34 14.93
C GLU A 30 -2.07 9.76 14.04
N LEU A 31 -2.38 8.75 13.21
CA LEU A 31 -1.39 8.11 12.34
C LEU A 31 -1.61 8.52 10.89
N VAL A 32 -0.51 8.89 10.23
CA VAL A 32 -0.44 8.96 8.78
C VAL A 32 0.11 7.64 8.28
N TYR A 33 -0.60 7.01 7.35
CA TYR A 33 -0.14 5.79 6.69
C TYR A 33 0.51 6.15 5.37
N GLN A 34 1.68 5.58 5.13
CA GLN A 34 2.41 5.71 3.87
C GLN A 34 2.55 4.33 3.24
N ILE A 35 2.14 4.20 1.99
CA ILE A 35 2.41 3.02 1.18
C ILE A 35 3.53 3.34 0.20
N LYS A 36 4.47 2.41 0.05
CA LYS A 36 5.53 2.47 -0.95
C LYS A 36 5.34 1.32 -1.92
N PHE A 37 5.41 1.65 -3.19
CA PHE A 37 5.38 0.68 -4.27
C PHE A 37 6.79 0.54 -4.82
N LEU A 38 7.28 -0.69 -4.80
CA LEU A 38 8.63 -1.03 -5.22
C LEU A 38 8.57 -2.03 -6.37
N LYS A 39 9.39 -1.76 -7.39
CA LYS A 39 9.71 -2.70 -8.46
C LYS A 39 11.20 -2.97 -8.41
N ASP A 40 11.61 -4.24 -8.37
CA ASP A 40 13.03 -4.62 -8.26
C ASP A 40 13.77 -3.92 -7.10
N ASN A 41 13.07 -3.72 -5.97
CA ASN A 41 13.51 -2.95 -4.78
C ASN A 41 13.74 -1.44 -5.00
N VAL A 42 13.34 -0.89 -6.15
CA VAL A 42 13.33 0.55 -6.42
C VAL A 42 11.93 1.09 -6.17
N VAL A 43 11.82 2.10 -5.29
CA VAL A 43 10.55 2.81 -5.04
C VAL A 43 10.20 3.62 -6.30
N PHE A 44 9.06 3.33 -6.91
CA PHE A 44 8.58 4.06 -8.09
C PHE A 44 7.38 4.96 -7.78
N ASP A 45 6.60 4.61 -6.74
CA ASP A 45 5.51 5.46 -6.26
C ASP A 45 5.41 5.38 -4.73
N THR A 46 4.90 6.46 -4.13
CA THR A 46 4.66 6.56 -2.69
C THR A 46 3.42 7.40 -2.45
N GLN A 47 2.45 6.84 -1.74
CA GLN A 47 1.21 7.51 -1.41
C GLN A 47 1.03 7.56 0.10
N ALA A 48 0.31 8.57 0.58
CA ALA A 48 0.03 8.73 1.99
C ALA A 48 -1.45 9.04 2.21
N VAL A 49 -2.02 8.42 3.24
CA VAL A 49 -3.39 8.65 3.70
C VAL A 49 -3.32 9.15 5.13
N ASP A 50 -3.93 10.31 5.34
CA ASP A 50 -4.11 10.91 6.66
C ASP A 50 -5.45 10.46 7.23
N LEU A 51 -5.42 9.70 8.32
CA LEU A 51 -6.61 9.27 9.04
C LEU A 51 -6.93 10.19 10.24
N MET A 52 -6.29 11.36 10.34
CA MET A 52 -6.57 12.33 11.41
C MET A 52 -8.03 12.76 11.42
N GLY A 53 -8.64 12.65 12.60
CA GLY A 53 -10.04 13.02 12.82
C GLY A 53 -11.06 12.01 12.29
N GLN A 54 -10.64 10.99 11.52
CA GLN A 54 -11.46 9.81 11.30
C GLN A 54 -11.27 8.91 12.51
N ASN A 55 -12.35 8.57 13.22
CA ASN A 55 -12.29 7.49 14.21
C ASN A 55 -12.33 6.19 13.40
N PRO A 56 -11.19 5.55 13.08
CA PRO A 56 -11.23 4.33 12.32
C PRO A 56 -11.73 3.29 13.33
N ASN A 57 -13.02 2.95 13.23
CA ASN A 57 -13.48 1.70 13.85
C ASN A 57 -12.55 0.60 13.34
N SER A 58 -12.18 -0.34 14.19
CA SER A 58 -11.35 -1.49 13.79
C SER A 58 -11.87 -2.07 12.47
N GLY A 59 -11.05 -2.06 11.42
CA GLY A 59 -11.45 -2.49 10.08
C GLY A 59 -11.68 -1.38 9.04
N SER A 60 -11.11 -0.18 9.21
CA SER A 60 -11.12 0.82 8.15
C SER A 60 -10.21 0.40 6.99
N THR A 61 -10.77 0.36 5.79
CA THR A 61 -10.07 0.11 4.54
C THR A 61 -9.46 1.40 3.98
N MET A 62 -8.21 1.32 3.54
CA MET A 62 -7.51 2.32 2.72
C MET A 62 -7.25 1.71 1.34
N ASN A 63 -7.61 2.44 0.29
CA ASN A 63 -7.39 2.03 -1.09
C ASN A 63 -6.26 2.87 -1.69
N PHE A 64 -5.34 2.20 -2.38
CA PHE A 64 -4.24 2.83 -3.07
C PHE A 64 -4.14 2.30 -4.49
N GLU A 65 -3.89 3.19 -5.45
CA GLU A 65 -3.78 2.83 -6.87
C GLU A 65 -2.48 3.38 -7.42
N ALA A 66 -1.60 2.50 -7.90
CA ALA A 66 -0.32 2.88 -8.47
C ALA A 66 -0.23 2.41 -9.92
N ASP A 67 -0.04 3.36 -10.84
CA ASP A 67 0.28 3.06 -12.22
C ASP A 67 1.78 2.82 -12.35
N THR A 68 2.18 1.61 -12.73
CA THR A 68 3.61 1.32 -12.89
C THR A 68 4.22 2.03 -14.11
N LEU A 69 3.37 2.54 -15.02
CA LEU A 69 3.75 3.07 -16.35
C LEU A 69 4.66 2.12 -17.16
N VAL A 70 4.82 0.88 -16.71
CA VAL A 70 5.69 -0.10 -17.35
C VAL A 70 4.96 -0.57 -18.60
N SER A 71 5.56 -0.30 -19.76
CA SER A 71 5.17 -0.99 -20.99
C SER A 71 5.34 -2.48 -20.75
N CYS A 72 4.23 -3.18 -20.62
CA CYS A 72 4.23 -4.56 -20.18
C CYS A 72 4.98 -5.41 -21.22
N GLY A 73 6.19 -5.85 -20.88
CA GLY A 73 7.05 -6.66 -21.75
C GLY A 73 7.36 -8.06 -21.20
N SER A 74 7.14 -8.27 -19.90
CA SER A 74 7.26 -9.54 -19.19
C SER A 74 6.58 -9.43 -17.83
N ASP A 75 6.21 -10.57 -17.24
CA ASP A 75 5.76 -10.63 -15.85
C ASP A 75 6.74 -9.89 -14.94
N TYR A 76 6.20 -9.20 -13.93
CA TYR A 76 7.01 -8.46 -12.97
C TYR A 76 6.46 -8.64 -11.56
N SER A 77 7.33 -8.46 -10.57
CA SER A 77 6.94 -8.52 -9.16
C SER A 77 6.94 -7.13 -8.56
N LEU A 78 5.83 -6.76 -7.94
CA LEU A 78 5.68 -5.53 -7.17
C LEU A 78 5.73 -5.88 -5.70
N LYS A 79 6.62 -5.19 -4.97
CA LYS A 79 6.64 -5.23 -3.52
C LYS A 79 5.96 -3.97 -3.00
N VAL A 80 5.06 -4.14 -2.06
CA VAL A 80 4.31 -3.08 -1.42
C VAL A 80 4.70 -3.05 0.04
N GLU A 81 5.05 -1.88 0.57
CA GLU A 81 5.41 -1.70 1.97
C GLU A 81 4.56 -0.61 2.59
N VAL A 82 3.84 -0.94 3.66
CA VAL A 82 3.02 0.00 4.43
C VAL A 82 3.79 0.41 5.68
N TYR A 83 3.87 1.71 5.88
CA TYR A 83 4.45 2.38 7.03
C TYR A 83 3.39 3.23 7.71
N TYR A 84 3.61 3.53 8.98
CA TYR A 84 2.87 4.59 9.65
C TYR A 84 3.84 5.48 10.42
N TYR A 85 3.47 6.74 10.59
CA TYR A 85 4.16 7.66 11.48
C TYR A 85 3.15 8.53 12.22
N SER A 86 3.50 8.95 13.44
CA SER A 86 2.81 10.05 14.09
C SER A 86 3.33 11.37 13.53
N LEU A 87 2.55 12.45 13.63
CA LEU A 87 3.00 13.82 13.28
C LEU A 87 4.32 14.24 13.96
N THR A 88 4.67 13.56 15.04
CA THR A 88 5.83 13.86 15.90
C THR A 88 6.99 12.89 15.72
N GLY A 89 6.90 11.89 14.85
CA GLY A 89 7.77 10.72 14.91
C GLY A 89 8.21 10.13 13.57
N ASN A 90 9.21 9.25 13.65
CA ASN A 90 9.78 8.50 12.53
C ASN A 90 8.79 7.48 11.95
N SER A 91 8.96 7.18 10.66
CA SER A 91 8.23 6.11 9.96
C SER A 91 8.55 4.73 10.54
N THR A 92 7.51 4.04 11.00
CA THR A 92 7.57 2.67 11.51
C THR A 92 6.94 1.72 10.48
N PRO A 93 7.63 0.63 10.09
CA PRO A 93 7.05 -0.36 9.19
C PRO A 93 5.85 -1.06 9.83
N SER A 94 4.80 -1.29 9.05
CA SER A 94 3.60 -2.02 9.47
C SER A 94 3.52 -3.41 8.84
N SER A 95 3.51 -3.45 7.51
CA SER A 95 3.34 -4.67 6.72
C SER A 95 4.05 -4.54 5.38
N ALA A 96 4.41 -5.68 4.81
CA ALA A 96 4.93 -5.76 3.45
C ALA A 96 4.23 -6.91 2.72
N TYR A 97 3.96 -6.71 1.44
CA TYR A 97 3.32 -7.67 0.56
C TYR A 97 4.08 -7.71 -0.77
N THR A 98 4.01 -8.83 -1.48
CA THR A 98 4.63 -8.96 -2.80
C THR A 98 3.65 -9.64 -3.72
N GLN A 99 3.28 -8.94 -4.78
CA GLN A 99 2.38 -9.40 -5.81
C GLN A 99 3.17 -9.68 -7.09
N SER A 100 2.95 -10.84 -7.70
CA SER A 100 3.36 -11.06 -9.08
C SER A 100 2.25 -10.56 -10.00
N CYS A 101 2.58 -9.63 -10.88
CA CYS A 101 1.67 -9.13 -11.90
C CYS A 101 1.97 -9.85 -13.22
N PRO A 102 1.02 -10.64 -13.75
CA PRO A 102 1.16 -11.21 -15.07
C PRO A 102 1.11 -10.09 -16.13
N CYS A 103 1.79 -10.32 -17.23
CA CYS A 103 1.86 -9.40 -18.34
C CYS A 103 1.29 -10.08 -19.59
N GLU A 104 0.10 -9.65 -20.02
CA GLU A 104 -0.57 -10.17 -21.23
C GLU A 104 -0.32 -9.31 -22.47
#